data_AF-A0A8H6MXM8-F1
#
_entry.id   AF-A0A8H6MXM8-F1
#
_cell.length_a   1.000
_cell.length_b   1.000
_cell.length_c   1.000
_cell.angle_alpha   90.00
_cell.angle_beta   90.00
_cell.angle_gamma   90.00
#
_symmetry.space_group_name_H-M   'P 1'
#
loop_
_entity.id
_entity.type
_entity.pdbx_description
1 polymer ?
#
loop_
_entity_poly.entity_id
_entity_poly.type
_entity_poly.pdbx_seq_one_letter_code
_entity_poly.pdbx_strand_id
1 'polypeptide(L)'
;MQPRFIGLILFLIVAVMGEKFIVEFGSTKDEDREALIGKLTEDARTKVVKRFDHAIFSGVVIETGNHNMDTLRTLPNVGNVWSSRNEGLLEHLGGSKP
;
A
#
# COMPACT_ATOMS: atom_id res chain seq x y z
N MET A 1 15.11 -17.64 39.09
CA MET A 1 16.28 -16.85 38.64
C MET A 1 16.03 -16.49 37.18
N GLN A 2 15.56 -15.27 36.91
CA GLN A 2 15.22 -14.81 35.55
C GLN A 2 16.44 -14.13 34.91
N PRO A 3 16.82 -14.48 33.67
CA PRO A 3 17.73 -13.64 32.91
C PRO A 3 16.97 -12.44 32.36
N ARG A 4 17.45 -11.26 32.75
CA ARG A 4 16.98 -9.94 32.33
C ARG A 4 17.52 -9.68 30.91
N PHE A 5 16.74 -9.97 29.88
CA PHE A 5 17.04 -9.52 28.52
C PHE A 5 16.58 -8.06 28.36
N ILE A 6 17.44 -7.15 28.82
CA ILE A 6 17.41 -5.74 28.45
C ILE A 6 18.18 -5.62 27.14
N GLY A 7 17.48 -5.17 26.12
CA GLY A 7 17.95 -5.01 24.74
C GLY A 7 16.71 -5.00 23.86
N LEU A 8 15.82 -4.02 23.99
CA LEU A 8 15.97 -2.77 23.25
C LEU A 8 16.35 -3.00 21.77
N ILE A 9 15.78 -4.01 21.12
CA ILE A 9 15.52 -3.99 19.66
C ILE A 9 14.23 -3.19 19.47
N LEU A 10 14.23 -1.97 19.99
CA LEU A 10 13.25 -0.94 19.74
C LEU A 10 14.01 0.08 18.87
N PHE A 11 13.39 0.51 17.77
CA PHE A 11 13.79 1.67 16.95
C PHE A 11 14.81 1.52 15.80
N LEU A 12 15.00 0.35 15.18
CA LEU A 12 15.74 0.31 13.90
C LEU A 12 15.08 -0.50 12.78
N ILE A 13 13.75 -0.50 12.72
CA ILE A 13 13.13 -0.30 11.42
C ILE A 13 12.74 1.15 11.48
N VAL A 14 13.58 1.99 10.88
CA VAL A 14 13.21 3.33 10.49
C VAL A 14 11.83 3.17 9.87
N ALA A 15 10.77 3.60 10.57
CA ALA A 15 9.55 3.98 9.90
C ALA A 15 9.99 5.16 9.06
N VAL A 16 10.61 4.87 7.91
CA VAL A 16 10.72 5.81 6.81
C VAL A 16 9.27 6.17 6.64
N MET A 17 8.91 7.40 7.01
CA MET A 17 7.59 7.94 6.72
C MET A 17 7.51 7.98 5.19
N GLY A 18 7.24 6.82 4.60
CA GLY A 18 7.21 6.62 3.18
C GLY A 18 6.05 7.43 2.65
N GLU A 19 6.19 7.88 1.41
CA GLU A 19 5.04 8.44 0.74
C GLU A 19 4.00 7.32 0.59
N LYS A 20 2.75 7.67 0.89
CA LYS A 20 1.63 6.76 0.75
C LYS A 20 0.98 6.99 -0.61
N PHE A 21 0.66 5.91 -1.29
CA PHE A 21 0.00 5.93 -2.59
C PHE A 21 -1.15 4.94 -2.59
N ILE A 22 -2.23 5.32 -3.26
CA ILE A 22 -3.31 4.41 -3.61
C ILE A 22 -3.04 3.93 -5.03
N VAL A 23 -2.97 2.61 -5.20
CA VAL A 23 -2.81 1.93 -6.48
C VAL A 23 -4.12 1.19 -6.77
N GLU A 24 -4.79 1.56 -7.85
CA GLU A 24 -5.96 0.84 -8.36
C GLU A 24 -5.55 -0.39 -9.15
N PHE A 25 -6.28 -1.49 -8.95
CA PHE A 25 -6.14 -2.67 -9.76
C PHE A 25 -6.78 -2.44 -11.14
N GLY A 26 -5.98 -2.54 -12.19
CA GLY A 26 -6.46 -2.53 -13.58
C GLY A 26 -7.13 -3.84 -14.00
N SER A 27 -7.05 -4.88 -13.17
CA SER A 27 -7.66 -6.19 -13.42
C SER A 27 -8.62 -6.58 -12.30
N THR A 28 -9.72 -7.22 -12.68
CA THR A 28 -10.70 -7.81 -11.75
C THR A 28 -10.34 -9.24 -11.34
N LYS A 29 -9.26 -9.82 -11.89
CA LYS A 29 -8.81 -11.17 -11.54
C LYS A 29 -7.94 -11.14 -10.29
N ASP A 30 -8.25 -11.99 -9.32
CA ASP A 30 -7.50 -12.06 -8.05
C ASP A 30 -6.02 -12.42 -8.25
N GLU A 31 -5.71 -13.28 -9.22
CA GLU A 31 -4.34 -13.66 -9.57
C GLU A 31 -3.49 -12.45 -9.98
N ASP A 32 -4.05 -11.55 -10.81
CA ASP A 32 -3.37 -10.34 -11.27
C ASP A 32 -3.18 -9.34 -10.11
N ARG A 33 -4.15 -9.27 -9.20
CA ARG A 33 -4.14 -8.41 -8.02
C ARG A 33 -3.05 -8.83 -7.04
N GLU A 34 -2.97 -10.12 -6.72
CA GLU A 34 -1.94 -10.66 -5.83
C GLU A 34 -0.56 -10.61 -6.47
N ALA A 35 -0.45 -10.82 -7.79
CA ALA A 35 0.82 -10.63 -8.50
C ALA A 35 1.32 -9.18 -8.43
N LEU A 36 0.43 -8.19 -8.59
CA LEU A 36 0.78 -6.79 -8.43
C LEU A 36 1.21 -6.48 -6.98
N ILE A 37 0.45 -6.95 -5.99
CA ILE A 37 0.82 -6.77 -4.58
C ILE A 37 2.19 -7.40 -4.29
N GLY A 38 2.43 -8.61 -4.79
CA GLY A 38 3.72 -9.28 -4.69
C GLY A 38 4.85 -8.38 -5.19
N LYS A 39 4.73 -7.87 -6.41
CA LYS A 39 5.70 -6.91 -7.01
C LYS A 39 5.90 -5.65 -6.18
N LEU A 40 4.82 -5.09 -5.63
CA LEU A 40 4.92 -3.90 -4.78
C LEU A 40 5.70 -4.21 -3.50
N THR A 41 5.52 -5.41 -2.93
CA THR A 41 6.18 -5.84 -1.69
C THR A 41 7.54 -6.52 -1.91
N GLU A 42 8.00 -6.71 -3.15
CA GLU A 42 9.37 -7.14 -3.44
C GLU A 42 10.40 -6.14 -2.92
N ASP A 43 10.06 -4.84 -2.93
CA ASP A 43 10.86 -3.83 -2.24
C ASP A 43 10.56 -3.88 -0.74
N ALA A 44 11.58 -4.25 0.05
CA ALA A 44 11.48 -4.33 1.52
C ALA A 44 11.10 -2.99 2.19
N ARG A 45 11.21 -1.86 1.47
CA ARG A 45 10.80 -0.53 1.93
C ARG A 45 9.38 -0.16 1.52
N THR A 46 8.65 -1.08 0.91
CA THR A 46 7.26 -0.92 0.51
C THR A 46 6.39 -1.87 1.31
N LYS A 47 5.36 -1.32 1.95
CA LYS A 47 4.37 -2.09 2.71
C LYS A 47 2.97 -1.79 2.20
N VAL A 48 2.12 -2.81 2.16
CA VAL A 48 0.68 -2.63 1.95
C VAL A 48 0.06 -2.24 3.28
N VAL A 49 -0.56 -1.07 3.33
CA VAL A 49 -1.17 -0.51 4.55
C VAL A 49 -2.67 -0.80 4.59
N LYS A 50 -3.34 -0.79 3.43
CA LYS A 50 -4.77 -1.03 3.33
C LYS A 50 -5.09 -1.68 1.99
N ARG A 51 -6.07 -2.57 1.97
CA ARG A 51 -6.65 -3.11 0.74
C ARG A 51 -8.09 -2.63 0.63
N PHE A 52 -8.49 -2.23 -0.56
CA PHE A 52 -9.85 -1.87 -0.92
C PHE A 52 -10.36 -2.93 -1.89
N ASP A 53 -11.49 -3.54 -1.55
CA ASP A 53 -12.18 -4.45 -2.45
C ASP A 53 -13.67 -4.09 -2.46
N HIS A 54 -14.04 -3.22 -3.41
CA HIS A 54 -15.41 -2.80 -3.63
C HIS A 54 -15.79 -3.00 -5.09
N ALA A 55 -17.10 -3.17 -5.34
CA ALA A 55 -17.65 -3.39 -6.67
C ALA A 55 -17.37 -2.24 -7.67
N ILE A 56 -17.12 -1.03 -7.18
CA ILE A 56 -16.85 0.17 -7.99
C ILE A 56 -15.35 0.49 -8.04
N PHE A 57 -14.59 0.03 -7.05
CA PHE A 57 -13.18 0.35 -6.88
C PHE A 57 -12.46 -0.76 -6.10
N SER A 58 -11.43 -1.34 -6.70
CA SER A 58 -10.52 -2.27 -6.01
C SER A 58 -9.10 -1.75 -6.15
N GLY A 59 -8.37 -1.71 -5.03
CA GLY A 59 -7.01 -1.19 -5.02
C GLY A 59 -6.30 -1.41 -3.69
N VAL A 60 -5.08 -0.92 -3.58
CA VAL A 60 -4.27 -1.01 -2.36
C VAL A 60 -3.63 0.32 -2.03
N VAL A 61 -3.58 0.63 -0.74
CA VAL A 61 -2.70 1.66 -0.22
C VAL A 61 -1.38 1.04 0.12
N ILE A 62 -0.33 1.58 -0.46
CA ILE A 62 1.04 1.25 -0.11
C ILE A 62 1.71 2.45 0.54
N GLU A 63 2.67 2.16 1.41
CA GLU A 63 3.61 3.15 1.93
C GLU A 63 5.00 2.72 1.50
N THR A 64 5.71 3.61 0.83
CA THR A 64 7.01 3.30 0.23
C THR A 64 7.96 4.47 0.37
N GLY A 65 9.22 4.16 0.69
CA GLY A 65 10.30 5.15 0.72
C GLY A 65 11.08 5.27 -0.59
N ASN A 66 10.72 4.48 -1.62
CA ASN A 66 11.54 4.33 -2.83
C ASN A 66 10.74 4.34 -4.14
N HIS A 67 9.41 4.28 -4.09
CA HIS A 67 8.57 4.45 -5.28
C HIS A 67 7.91 5.82 -5.30
N ASN A 68 7.70 6.31 -6.51
CA ASN A 68 6.90 7.50 -6.80
C ASN A 68 5.72 7.12 -7.72
N MET A 69 4.83 8.08 -7.95
CA MET A 69 3.62 7.85 -8.74
C MET A 69 3.91 7.35 -10.16
N ASP A 70 4.97 7.85 -10.79
CA ASP A 70 5.36 7.45 -12.16
C ASP A 70 5.81 5.99 -12.20
N THR A 71 6.66 5.56 -11.27
CA THR A 71 7.11 4.16 -11.18
C THR A 71 5.95 3.19 -10.96
N LEU A 72 5.00 3.55 -10.09
CA LEU A 72 3.84 2.71 -9.82
C LEU A 72 2.93 2.58 -11.03
N ARG A 73 2.77 3.64 -11.84
CA ARG A 73 1.96 3.61 -13.07
C ARG A 73 2.57 2.76 -14.18
N THR A 74 3.88 2.53 -14.15
CA THR A 74 4.55 1.64 -15.13
C THR A 74 4.35 0.15 -14.84
N LEU A 75 3.81 -0.20 -13.66
CA LEU A 75 3.59 -1.60 -13.30
C LEU A 75 2.42 -2.19 -14.11
N PRO A 76 2.53 -3.46 -14.53
CA PRO A 76 1.44 -4.13 -15.20
C PRO A 76 0.25 -4.29 -14.24
N ASN A 77 -0.97 -4.27 -14.79
CA ASN A 77 -2.22 -4.40 -14.04
C ASN A 77 -2.48 -3.28 -13.02
N VAL A 78 -1.81 -2.12 -13.18
CA VAL A 78 -2.16 -0.88 -12.49
C VAL A 78 -3.13 -0.09 -13.36
N GLY A 79 -4.27 0.31 -12.80
CA GLY A 79 -5.22 1.20 -13.46
C GLY A 79 -4.79 2.66 -13.30
N ASN A 80 -4.97 3.17 -12.09
CA ASN A 80 -4.59 4.50 -11.69
C ASN A 80 -3.77 4.49 -10.40
N VAL A 81 -3.01 5.57 -10.20
CA VAL A 81 -2.25 5.81 -8.97
C VAL A 81 -2.51 7.23 -8.50
N TRP A 82 -2.82 7.36 -7.22
CA TRP A 82 -3.04 8.64 -6.53
C TRP A 82 -2.16 8.74 -5.28
N SER A 83 -1.82 9.97 -4.89
CA SER A 83 -1.21 10.21 -3.59
C SER A 83 -2.23 10.00 -2.48
N SER A 84 -1.83 9.37 -1.37
CA SER A 84 -2.66 9.13 -0.18
C SER A 84 -3.11 10.40 0.54
N ARG A 85 -2.59 11.59 0.18
CA ARG A 85 -3.27 12.86 0.56
C ARG A 85 -4.72 12.93 0.07
N ASN A 86 -5.08 12.11 -0.92
CA ASN A 86 -6.44 11.93 -1.43
C ASN A 86 -7.22 10.82 -0.72
N GLU A 87 -6.70 10.18 0.34
CA GLU A 87 -7.43 9.15 1.10
C GLU A 87 -8.79 9.67 1.59
N GLY A 88 -8.87 10.92 2.04
CA GLY A 88 -10.15 11.54 2.44
C GLY A 88 -11.15 11.70 1.28
N LEU A 89 -10.67 11.79 0.02
CA LEU A 89 -11.53 11.79 -1.17
C LEU A 89 -12.00 10.36 -1.49
N LEU A 90 -11.13 9.36 -1.33
CA LEU A 90 -11.48 7.96 -1.55
C LEU A 90 -12.41 7.42 -0.46
N GLU A 91 -12.28 7.87 0.79
CA GLU A 91 -13.25 7.60 1.84
C GLU A 91 -14.63 8.16 1.48
N HIS A 92 -14.72 9.28 0.78
CA HIS A 92 -16.01 9.77 0.27
C HIS A 92 -16.52 8.98 -0.95
N LEU A 93 -15.63 8.45 -1.79
CA LEU A 93 -16.02 7.61 -2.95
C LEU A 93 -16.37 6.16 -2.57
N GLY A 94 -15.86 5.66 -1.44
CA GLY A 94 -16.14 4.31 -0.90
C GLY A 94 -16.98 4.30 0.39
N GLY A 95 -17.29 5.46 0.95
CA GLY A 95 -17.91 5.64 2.27
C GLY A 95 -19.11 6.57 2.23
N SER A 96 -20.02 6.39 1.28
CA SER A 96 -21.43 6.67 1.55
C SER A 96 -22.01 5.45 2.28
N LYS A 97 -21.94 5.43 3.61
CA LYS A 97 -22.85 4.61 4.40
C LYS A 97 -24.12 5.46 4.64
N PRO A 98 -25.33 4.95 4.36
CA PRO A 98 -26.58 5.64 4.71
C PRO A 98 -26.75 5.79 6.22
#